data_AF-A0A957KJI1-F1
#
_entry.id   AF-A0A957KJI1-F1
#
_cell.length_a   1.000
_cell.length_b   1.000
_cell.length_c   1.000
_cell.angle_alpha   90.00
_cell.angle_beta   90.00
_cell.angle_gamma   90.00
#
_symmetry.space_group_name_H-M   'P 1'
#
loop_
_entity.id
_entity.type
_entity.pdbx_description
1 polymer ?
#
loop_
_entity_poly.entity_id
_entity_poly.type
_entity_poly.pdbx_seq_one_letter_code
_entity_poly.pdbx_strand_id
1 'polypeptide(L)'
;RVSSPPVRHPCFMGIDMATYRQLIAHQLDIAAICEQIGADSLAYLSLPGLEQAVRSLSSEGESRHCHACFSGQYPIDVPDWLFEENRDKVMFEGFLS
;
A
#
# COMPACT_ATOMS: atom_id res chain seq x y z
N ARG A 1 -13.32 1.96 10.89
CA ARG A 1 -12.24 2.98 10.72
C ARG A 1 -10.92 2.23 10.56
N VAL A 2 -10.01 2.70 9.72
CA VAL A 2 -8.71 2.05 9.45
C VAL A 2 -7.59 3.01 9.81
N SER A 3 -6.62 2.55 10.61
CA SER A 3 -5.51 3.37 11.16
C SER A 3 -4.34 3.59 10.20
N SER A 4 -4.48 3.16 8.95
CA SER A 4 -3.51 3.38 7.88
C SER A 4 -4.17 4.06 6.69
N PRO A 5 -3.39 4.68 5.79
CA PRO A 5 -3.86 5.02 4.46
C PRO A 5 -4.28 3.76 3.67
N PRO A 6 -5.09 3.92 2.62
CA PRO A 6 -5.46 2.81 1.75
C PRO A 6 -4.21 2.25 1.06
N VAL A 7 -3.98 0.94 1.16
CA VAL A 7 -2.89 0.27 0.45
C VAL A 7 -3.28 0.12 -1.02
N ARG A 8 -2.60 0.87 -1.89
CA ARG A 8 -2.88 0.94 -3.32
C ARG A 8 -1.81 0.27 -4.18
N HIS A 9 -0.65 -0.04 -3.60
CA HIS A 9 0.47 -0.61 -4.34
C HIS A 9 1.11 -1.77 -3.55
N PRO A 10 1.53 -2.86 -4.21
CA PRO A 10 2.32 -3.92 -3.61
C PRO A 10 3.65 -3.39 -3.07
N CYS A 11 4.26 -4.07 -2.10
CA CYS A 11 5.59 -3.68 -1.64
C CYS A 11 6.69 -4.36 -2.48
N PHE A 12 7.72 -3.60 -2.85
CA PHE A 12 8.95 -4.13 -3.46
C PHE A 12 10.18 -3.95 -2.54
N MET A 13 9.94 -3.57 -1.28
CA MET A 13 10.95 -3.32 -0.26
C MET A 13 11.02 -4.45 0.78
N GLY A 14 10.56 -5.66 0.43
CA GLY A 14 10.70 -6.85 1.27
C GLY A 14 9.54 -7.17 2.22
N ILE A 15 8.41 -6.45 2.14
CA ILE A 15 7.17 -6.82 2.84
C ILE A 15 6.31 -7.67 1.90
N ASP A 16 5.86 -8.84 2.36
CA ASP A 16 4.90 -9.64 1.59
C ASP A 16 3.54 -8.93 1.52
N MET A 17 3.10 -8.60 0.30
CA MET A 17 1.84 -7.91 0.04
C MET A 17 1.10 -8.59 -1.11
N ALA A 18 -0.20 -8.34 -1.17
CA ALA A 18 -1.05 -8.81 -2.27
C ALA A 18 -0.68 -8.10 -3.59
N THR A 19 -1.06 -8.71 -4.72
CA THR A 19 -0.85 -8.12 -6.05
C THR A 19 -1.84 -6.98 -6.31
N TYR A 20 -1.62 -6.19 -7.35
CA TYR A 20 -2.52 -5.09 -7.72
C TYR A 20 -4.00 -5.50 -7.82
N ARG A 21 -4.26 -6.63 -8.49
CA ARG A 21 -5.62 -7.21 -8.64
C ARG A 21 -6.24 -7.69 -7.33
N GLN A 22 -5.44 -7.93 -6.30
CA GLN A 22 -5.90 -8.38 -4.99
C GLN A 22 -6.08 -7.23 -4.00
N LEU A 23 -5.53 -6.05 -4.29
CA LEU A 23 -5.66 -4.86 -3.44
C LEU A 23 -7.00 -4.17 -3.71
N ILE A 24 -7.97 -4.31 -2.81
CA ILE A 24 -9.30 -3.70 -2.94
C ILE A 24 -9.23 -2.18 -3.11
N ALA A 25 -8.32 -1.52 -2.39
CA ALA A 25 -8.15 -0.08 -2.46
C ALA A 25 -7.38 0.38 -3.70
N HIS A 26 -6.71 -0.52 -4.42
CA HIS A 26 -6.19 -0.22 -5.75
C HIS A 26 -7.33 -0.15 -6.77
N GLN A 27 -8.28 -1.07 -6.68
CA GLN A 27 -9.36 -1.22 -7.66
C GLN A 27 -10.54 -0.27 -7.43
N LEU A 28 -10.78 0.13 -6.18
CA LEU A 28 -11.98 0.87 -5.79
C LEU A 28 -11.65 2.15 -5.02
N ASP A 29 -12.59 3.10 -5.08
CA ASP A 29 -12.59 4.25 -4.18
C ASP A 29 -13.17 3.89 -2.81
N ILE A 30 -13.07 4.80 -1.85
CA ILE A 30 -13.46 4.54 -0.45
C ILE A 30 -14.97 4.27 -0.33
N ALA A 31 -15.81 4.89 -1.16
CA ALA A 31 -17.25 4.71 -1.11
C ALA A 31 -17.63 3.31 -1.61
N ALA A 32 -17.08 2.90 -2.74
CA ALA A 32 -17.28 1.55 -3.29
C ALA A 32 -16.73 0.45 -2.37
N ILE A 33 -15.58 0.69 -1.71
CA ILE A 33 -15.07 -0.24 -0.68
C ILE A 33 -16.05 -0.35 0.48
N CYS A 34 -16.59 0.78 0.96
CA CYS A 34 -17.55 0.81 2.07
C CYS A 34 -18.80 -0.03 1.76
N GLU A 35 -19.34 0.13 0.55
CA GLU A 35 -20.47 -0.64 0.06
C GLU A 35 -20.12 -2.13 -0.06
N GLN A 36 -18.97 -2.46 -0.67
CA GLN A 36 -18.57 -3.84 -0.89
C GLN A 36 -18.36 -4.63 0.42
N ILE A 37 -17.85 -3.98 1.47
CA ILE A 37 -17.68 -4.62 2.78
C ILE A 37 -18.95 -4.57 3.65
N GLY A 38 -20.03 -3.91 3.19
CA GLY A 38 -21.29 -3.79 3.91
C GLY A 38 -21.23 -2.92 5.17
N ALA A 39 -20.36 -1.91 5.20
CA ALA A 39 -20.23 -1.01 6.34
C ALA A 39 -21.11 0.24 6.19
N ASP A 40 -21.64 0.78 7.30
CA ASP A 40 -22.38 2.05 7.30
C ASP A 40 -21.47 3.26 7.00
N SER A 41 -20.20 3.18 7.39
CA SER A 41 -19.19 4.19 7.06
C SER A 41 -17.78 3.64 7.09
N LEU A 42 -16.94 4.15 6.19
CA LEU A 42 -15.52 3.81 6.11
C LEU A 42 -14.68 5.08 6.04
N ALA A 43 -13.59 5.10 6.81
CA ALA A 43 -12.58 6.14 6.70
C ALA A 43 -11.21 5.53 7.00
N TYR A 44 -10.23 5.98 6.23
CA TYR A 44 -8.81 5.65 6.35
C TYR A 44 -8.06 6.86 6.92
N LEU A 45 -6.92 6.60 7.58
CA LEU A 45 -5.98 7.66 7.93
C LEU A 45 -5.45 8.30 6.63
N SER A 46 -5.37 9.63 6.57
CA SER A 46 -4.79 10.29 5.40
C SER A 46 -3.28 10.06 5.35
N LEU A 47 -2.69 9.96 4.15
CA LEU A 47 -1.23 9.86 4.01
C LEU A 47 -0.49 11.03 4.68
N PRO A 48 -0.90 12.31 4.50
CA PRO A 48 -0.28 13.42 5.23
C PRO A 48 -0.44 13.31 6.76
N GLY A 49 -1.57 12.75 7.24
CA GLY A 49 -1.78 12.52 8.66
C GLY A 49 -0.85 11.45 9.23
N LEU A 50 -0.60 10.38 8.48
CA LEU A 50 0.40 9.36 8.82
C LEU A 50 1.80 9.98 8.87
N GLU A 51 2.21 10.71 7.84
CA GLU A 51 3.52 11.36 7.77
C GLU A 51 3.74 12.32 8.95
N GLN A 52 2.73 13.13 9.29
CA GLN A 52 2.78 14.02 10.45
C GLN A 52 2.97 13.24 11.76
N ALA A 53 2.22 12.16 11.94
CA ALA A 53 2.27 11.34 13.16
C ALA A 53 3.63 10.63 13.32
N VAL A 54 4.27 10.22 12.23
CA VAL A 54 5.59 9.57 12.27
C VAL A 54 6.71 10.60 12.47
N ARG A 55 6.62 11.76 11.81
CA ARG A 55 7.61 12.85 11.94
C ARG A 55 7.69 13.39 13.36
N SER A 56 6.57 13.49 14.07
CA SER A 56 6.56 13.99 15.46
C SER A 56 7.34 13.09 16.44
N LEU A 57 7.60 11.84 16.06
CA LEU A 57 8.38 10.88 16.85
C LEU A 57 9.87 10.86 16.49
N SER A 58 10.28 11.57 15.44
CA SER A 58 11.66 11.57 14.95
C SER A 58 12.43 12.76 15.52
N SER A 59 13.52 12.50 16.26
CA SER A 59 14.38 13.53 16.86
C SER A 59 15.29 14.25 15.85
N GLU A 60 15.46 13.68 14.67
CA GLU A 60 16.35 14.15 13.61
C GLU A 60 15.46 14.59 12.43
N GLY A 61 15.50 15.86 12.04
CA GLY A 61 14.49 16.56 11.22
C GLY A 61 14.17 16.04 9.81
N GLU A 62 14.69 14.89 9.39
CA GLU A 62 14.39 14.25 8.11
C GLU A 62 14.15 12.74 8.25
N SER A 63 12.99 12.37 8.75
CA SER A 63 12.54 10.98 8.72
C SER A 63 11.83 10.64 7.40
N ARG A 64 12.61 10.23 6.39
CA ARG A 64 12.10 9.75 5.09
C ARG A 64 11.66 8.30 5.19
N HIS A 65 10.49 8.08 5.79
CA HIS A 65 9.87 6.76 5.83
C HIS A 65 9.32 6.38 4.45
N CYS A 66 9.54 5.13 4.05
CA CYS A 66 8.95 4.61 2.82
C CYS A 66 7.41 4.56 2.95
N HIS A 67 6.71 5.22 2.03
CA HIS A 67 5.23 5.21 1.93
C HIS A 67 4.77 4.73 0.54
N ALA A 68 5.60 3.95 -0.15
CA ALA A 68 5.35 3.49 -1.52
C ALA A 68 4.06 2.67 -1.63
N CYS A 69 3.74 1.82 -0.64
CA CYS A 69 2.52 1.01 -0.66
C CYS A 69 1.21 1.85 -0.69
N PHE A 70 1.28 3.12 -0.27
CA PHE A 70 0.17 4.06 -0.28
C PHE A 70 0.21 5.02 -1.48
N SER A 71 1.42 5.47 -1.84
CA SER A 71 1.64 6.56 -2.81
C SER A 71 2.10 6.12 -4.20
N GLY A 72 2.63 4.91 -4.33
CA GLY A 72 3.31 4.41 -5.52
C GLY A 72 4.72 4.98 -5.72
N GLN A 73 5.21 5.87 -4.84
CA GLN A 73 6.53 6.48 -4.94
C GLN A 73 7.56 5.63 -4.21
N TYR A 74 8.36 4.87 -4.97
CA TYR A 74 9.41 4.02 -4.42
C TYR A 74 10.73 4.80 -4.29
N PRO A 75 11.53 4.53 -3.24
CA PRO A 75 12.81 5.23 -3.02
C PRO A 75 13.93 4.74 -3.95
N ILE A 76 13.67 3.75 -4.80
CA ILE A 76 14.60 3.19 -5.77
C ILE A 76 13.88 3.01 -7.12
N ASP A 77 14.66 2.89 -8.19
CA ASP A 77 14.13 2.52 -9.50
C ASP A 77 13.67 1.06 -9.47
N VAL A 78 12.36 0.88 -9.57
CA VAL A 78 11.71 -0.42 -9.62
C VAL A 78 11.48 -0.77 -11.09
N PRO A 79 11.93 -1.95 -11.57
CA PRO A 79 11.66 -2.39 -12.93
C PRO A 79 10.16 -2.39 -13.30
N ASP A 80 9.82 -1.91 -14.49
CA ASP A 80 8.43 -1.77 -14.96
C ASP A 80 7.61 -3.06 -14.86
N TRP A 81 8.22 -4.22 -15.11
CA TRP A 81 7.54 -5.52 -15.04
C TRP A 81 7.02 -5.88 -13.63
N LEU A 82 7.52 -5.23 -12.58
CA LEU A 82 6.99 -5.40 -11.22
C LEU A 82 5.65 -4.67 -11.03
N PHE A 83 5.36 -3.67 -11.85
CA PHE A 83 4.12 -2.90 -11.82
C PHE A 83 2.97 -3.54 -12.61
N GLU A 84 3.23 -4.66 -13.30
CA GLU A 84 2.21 -5.33 -14.12
C GLU A 84 1.05 -5.88 -13.28
N GLU A 85 -0.19 -5.56 -13.67
CA GLU A 85 -1.39 -5.99 -12.93
C GLU A 85 -1.61 -7.52 -12.96
N ASN A 86 -1.18 -8.18 -14.03
CA ASN A 86 -1.35 -9.62 -14.23
C ASN A 86 -0.22 -10.45 -13.63
N ARG A 87 0.62 -9.84 -12.79
CA ARG A 87 1.69 -10.55 -12.09
C ARG A 87 1.09 -11.49 -11.05
N ASP A 88 1.34 -12.78 -11.21
CA ASP A 88 1.00 -13.77 -10.21
C ASP A 88 1.90 -13.67 -8.98
N LYS A 89 1.32 -13.76 -7.78
CA LYS A 89 2.06 -13.78 -6.51
C LYS A 89 3.02 -14.97 -6.42
N VAL A 90 2.70 -16.05 -7.14
CA VAL A 90 3.32 -17.37 -7.04
C VAL A 90 4.70 -17.49 -7.70
N MET A 91 5.22 -16.41 -8.31
CA MET A 91 6.55 -16.42 -8.97
C MET A 91 7.73 -16.77 -8.03
N PHE A 92 7.56 -16.67 -6.71
CA PHE A 92 8.59 -17.08 -5.73
C PHE A 92 8.23 -18.32 -4.90
N GLU A 93 6.98 -18.78 -4.92
CA GLU A 93 6.55 -19.99 -4.19
C GLU A 93 6.74 -21.27 -5.03
N GLY A 94 6.79 -21.16 -6.35
CA GLY A 94 6.96 -22.29 -7.27
C GLY A 94 8.37 -22.88 -7.38
N PHE A 95 9.37 -22.32 -6.69
CA PHE A 95 10.73 -22.89 -6.66
C PHE A 95 10.96 -23.88 -5.50
N LEU A 96 9.97 -24.05 -4.61
CA LEU A 96 10.04 -24.96 -3.46
C LEU A 96 9.07 -26.14 -3.54
N SER A 97 8.52 -26.45 -4.72
CA SER A 97 7.80 -27.72 -4.97
C SER A 97 8.60 -28.63 -5.89
#